data_AF-A0A961CET2-F1
#
_entry.id   AF-A0A961CET2-F1
#
_cell.length_a   1.000
_cell.length_b   1.000
_cell.length_c   1.000
_cell.angle_alpha   90.00
_cell.angle_beta   90.00
_cell.angle_gamma   90.00
#
_symmetry.space_group_name_H-M   'P 1'
#
loop_
_entity.id
_entity.type
_entity.pdbx_description
1 polymer ?
#
loop_
_entity_poly.entity_id
_entity_poly.type
_entity_poly.pdbx_seq_one_letter_code
_entity_poly.pdbx_strand_id
1 'polypeptide(L)'
;ADGKVCLYTHQGADLIADITAWYPAGSPYTPVVPERFLDTRFGMQIGYAGAKPGKGQTVEIDVTGVGTTMVPDDAQAVVLNVTGVSATKTGHVTVYPCGSQQPNASNLNLDQGGTRPNLVITGIGVGGKVCLYTHEGADLIADVVGWYPAPVAP
;
A
#
# COMPACT_ATOMS: atom_id res chain seq x y z
N ALA A 1 -23.50 -5.20 -12.43
CA ALA A 1 -22.19 -5.71 -12.88
C ALA A 1 -22.39 -7.06 -13.52
N ASP A 2 -21.72 -7.36 -14.63
CA ASP A 2 -21.83 -8.62 -15.39
C ASP A 2 -20.70 -9.62 -15.09
N GLY A 3 -19.95 -9.38 -14.00
CA GLY A 3 -18.87 -10.27 -13.53
C GLY A 3 -17.55 -10.14 -14.29
N LYS A 4 -17.36 -9.10 -15.11
CA LYS A 4 -16.12 -8.90 -15.88
C LYS A 4 -15.10 -8.03 -15.17
N VAL A 5 -13.82 -8.32 -15.41
CA VAL A 5 -12.67 -7.50 -15.02
C VAL A 5 -11.97 -7.04 -16.29
N CYS A 6 -11.67 -5.74 -16.38
CA CYS A 6 -10.95 -5.15 -17.50
C CYS A 6 -9.44 -5.09 -17.20
N LEU A 7 -8.63 -5.66 -18.08
CA LEU A 7 -7.17 -5.58 -18.00
C LEU A 7 -6.64 -4.69 -19.13
N TYR A 8 -5.70 -3.81 -18.80
CA TYR A 8 -5.07 -2.90 -19.75
C TYR A 8 -3.55 -3.04 -19.67
N THR A 9 -2.88 -3.05 -20.83
CA THR A 9 -1.44 -2.99 -20.93
C THR A 9 -1.02 -1.75 -21.73
N HIS A 10 -0.02 -1.02 -21.21
CA HIS A 10 0.52 0.16 -21.89
C HIS A 10 1.42 -0.22 -23.08
N GLN A 11 2.01 -1.42 -23.06
CA GLN A 11 2.81 -2.02 -24.13
C GLN A 11 2.47 -3.52 -24.21
N GLY A 12 2.83 -4.20 -25.30
CA GLY A 12 2.57 -5.64 -25.46
C GLY A 12 3.14 -6.46 -24.29
N ALA A 13 2.32 -7.31 -23.68
CA ALA A 13 2.69 -8.14 -22.55
C ALA A 13 1.81 -9.40 -22.48
N ASP A 14 2.36 -10.49 -21.96
CA ASP A 14 1.58 -11.65 -21.53
C ASP A 14 0.87 -11.33 -20.21
N LEU A 15 -0.41 -11.71 -20.10
CA LEU A 15 -1.23 -11.46 -18.92
C LEU A 15 -1.58 -12.78 -18.22
N ILE A 16 -1.32 -12.84 -16.92
CA ILE A 16 -1.84 -13.84 -16.00
C ILE A 16 -2.62 -13.09 -14.93
N ALA A 17 -3.82 -13.56 -14.61
CA ALA A 17 -4.67 -12.97 -13.58
C ALA A 17 -5.14 -14.05 -12.61
N ASP A 18 -4.94 -13.81 -11.32
CA ASP A 18 -5.38 -14.67 -10.23
C ASP A 18 -6.34 -13.90 -9.32
N ILE A 19 -7.31 -14.60 -8.74
CA ILE A 19 -8.23 -14.04 -7.75
C ILE A 19 -7.67 -14.32 -6.36
N THR A 20 -7.20 -13.28 -5.67
CA THR A 20 -6.63 -13.41 -4.31
C THR A 20 -7.71 -13.43 -3.22
N ALA A 21 -8.86 -12.79 -3.46
CA ALA A 21 -9.98 -12.74 -2.51
C ALA A 21 -11.31 -12.46 -3.22
N TRP A 22 -12.41 -12.79 -2.56
CA TRP A 22 -13.75 -12.34 -2.90
C TRP A 22 -14.45 -11.87 -1.62
N TYR A 23 -15.28 -10.83 -1.73
CA TYR A 23 -16.03 -10.29 -0.61
C TYR A 23 -17.53 -10.48 -0.88
N PRO A 24 -18.30 -11.08 0.05
CA PRO A 24 -19.75 -11.16 -0.08
C PRO A 24 -20.39 -9.79 -0.19
N ALA A 25 -21.55 -9.71 -0.85
CA ALA A 25 -22.38 -8.51 -0.78
C ALA A 25 -22.70 -8.20 0.70
N GLY A 26 -22.51 -6.94 1.11
CA GLY A 26 -22.64 -6.51 2.51
C GLY A 26 -21.37 -6.71 3.36
N SER A 27 -20.27 -7.20 2.79
CA SER A 27 -18.96 -7.11 3.43
C SER A 27 -18.61 -5.64 3.70
N PRO A 28 -17.96 -5.33 4.84
CA PRO A 28 -17.60 -3.96 5.19
C PRO A 28 -16.49 -3.35 4.31
N TYR A 29 -15.96 -4.08 3.32
CA TYR A 29 -14.96 -3.54 2.40
C TYR A 29 -15.53 -2.42 1.53
N THR A 30 -14.89 -1.25 1.58
CA THR A 30 -15.20 -0.12 0.69
C THR A 30 -14.11 0.03 -0.35
N PRO A 31 -14.35 -0.37 -1.62
CA PRO A 31 -13.40 -0.12 -2.71
C PRO A 31 -13.38 1.36 -3.07
N VAL A 32 -12.24 1.85 -3.51
CA VAL A 32 -12.07 3.22 -4.00
C VAL A 32 -11.47 3.20 -5.40
N VAL A 33 -11.57 4.30 -6.14
CA VAL A 33 -10.74 4.46 -7.34
C VAL A 33 -9.29 4.55 -6.85
N PRO A 34 -8.37 3.69 -7.34
CA PRO A 34 -6.99 3.71 -6.85
C PRO A 34 -6.38 5.11 -6.86
N GLU A 35 -5.92 5.58 -5.70
CA GLU A 35 -5.33 6.91 -5.54
C GLU A 35 -3.91 6.81 -4.99
N ARG A 36 -2.99 7.52 -5.62
CA ARG A 36 -1.57 7.53 -5.23
C ARG A 36 -1.32 8.42 -4.03
N PHE A 37 -0.90 7.82 -2.92
CA PHE A 37 -0.58 8.53 -1.68
C PHE A 37 0.93 8.72 -1.48
N LEU A 38 1.73 7.86 -2.10
CA LEU A 38 3.19 7.92 -2.03
C LEU A 38 3.81 7.60 -3.39
N ASP A 39 4.78 8.42 -3.81
CA ASP A 39 5.75 8.15 -4.87
C ASP A 39 7.07 8.88 -4.57
N THR A 40 8.04 8.15 -4.02
CA THR A 40 9.33 8.72 -3.63
C THR A 40 10.22 9.11 -4.81
N ARG A 41 9.85 8.74 -6.04
CA ARG A 41 10.63 9.05 -7.25
C ARG A 41 10.39 10.49 -7.73
N PHE A 42 9.16 10.98 -7.52
CA PHE A 42 8.69 12.25 -8.08
C PHE A 42 8.20 13.23 -7.00
N GLY A 43 8.25 12.86 -5.73
CA GLY A 43 7.88 13.74 -4.61
C GLY A 43 6.37 13.96 -4.44
N MET A 44 5.52 13.12 -5.04
CA MET A 44 4.08 13.09 -4.77
C MET A 44 3.83 12.26 -3.51
N GLN A 45 3.69 12.90 -2.37
CA GLN A 45 3.72 12.22 -1.07
C GLN A 45 2.78 12.90 -0.09
N ILE A 46 1.86 12.14 0.52
CA ILE A 46 0.96 12.61 1.57
C ILE A 46 1.46 12.08 2.92
N GLY A 47 1.73 12.97 3.87
CA GLY A 47 2.30 12.62 5.17
C GLY A 47 3.82 12.38 5.18
N TYR A 48 4.47 12.36 4.01
CA TYR A 48 5.92 12.19 3.89
C TYR A 48 6.57 13.31 3.08
N ALA A 49 7.66 13.88 3.60
CA ALA A 49 8.43 14.93 2.94
C ALA A 49 9.93 14.59 2.85
N GLY A 50 10.24 13.31 2.62
CA GLY A 50 11.62 12.84 2.49
C GLY A 50 11.97 12.37 1.08
N ALA A 51 13.25 12.04 0.89
CA ALA A 51 13.77 11.41 -0.32
C ALA A 51 13.47 9.90 -0.35
N LYS A 52 13.97 9.22 -1.39
CA LYS A 52 14.05 7.76 -1.45
C LYS A 52 14.59 7.16 -0.13
N PRO A 53 13.83 6.25 0.54
CA PRO A 53 14.30 5.64 1.77
C PRO A 53 15.51 4.71 1.51
N GLY A 54 16.52 4.88 2.34
CA GLY A 54 17.71 4.05 2.41
C GLY A 54 17.55 2.84 3.34
N LYS A 55 18.67 2.19 3.63
CA LYS A 55 18.75 1.03 4.52
C LYS A 55 18.17 1.33 5.90
N GLY A 56 17.21 0.51 6.33
CA GLY A 56 16.62 0.57 7.66
C GLY A 56 15.68 1.74 7.91
N GLN A 57 15.35 2.54 6.88
CA GLN A 57 14.47 3.69 7.04
C GLN A 57 12.99 3.29 6.96
N THR A 58 12.16 4.01 7.72
CA THR A 58 10.70 3.88 7.68
C THR A 58 10.11 5.16 7.10
N VAL A 59 9.18 5.01 6.16
CA VAL A 59 8.34 6.07 5.62
C VAL A 59 6.97 5.99 6.28
N GLU A 60 6.47 7.11 6.79
CA GLU A 60 5.10 7.23 7.29
C GLU A 60 4.22 7.84 6.21
N ILE A 61 3.06 7.25 5.96
CA ILE A 61 2.05 7.80 5.05
C ILE A 61 0.78 8.12 5.83
N ASP A 62 0.19 9.29 5.58
CA ASP A 62 -1.13 9.62 6.10
C ASP A 62 -2.16 8.94 5.21
N VAL A 63 -3.08 8.17 5.80
CA VAL A 63 -4.10 7.45 5.02
C VAL A 63 -5.53 7.90 5.33
N THR A 64 -5.83 8.42 6.51
CA THR A 64 -7.17 8.94 6.86
C THR A 64 -7.26 10.45 6.70
N GLY A 65 -8.45 10.96 6.38
CA GLY A 65 -8.72 12.40 6.32
C GLY A 65 -7.95 13.17 5.24
N VAL A 66 -7.32 12.48 4.29
CA VAL A 66 -6.46 13.04 3.24
C VAL A 66 -6.79 12.48 1.86
N GLY A 67 -6.20 13.09 0.83
CA GLY A 67 -6.45 12.73 -0.57
C GLY A 67 -7.88 13.05 -1.00
N THR A 68 -8.26 12.58 -2.18
CA THR A 68 -9.64 12.68 -2.68
C THR A 68 -10.50 11.49 -2.24
N THR A 69 -9.86 10.37 -1.89
CA THR A 69 -10.48 9.18 -1.33
C THR A 69 -11.14 9.45 0.02
N MET A 70 -10.56 10.34 0.85
CA MET A 70 -11.07 10.70 2.17
C MET A 70 -11.43 9.48 3.03
N VAL A 71 -10.47 8.56 3.22
CA VAL A 71 -10.68 7.41 4.11
C VAL A 71 -11.08 7.93 5.50
N PRO A 72 -12.20 7.45 6.08
CA PRO A 72 -12.67 7.92 7.37
C PRO A 72 -11.66 7.70 8.49
N ASP A 73 -11.64 8.61 9.47
CA ASP A 73 -10.75 8.53 10.64
C ASP A 73 -11.03 7.32 11.54
N ASP A 74 -12.22 6.71 11.45
CA ASP A 74 -12.61 5.50 12.17
C ASP A 74 -12.35 4.20 11.40
N ALA A 75 -11.79 4.28 10.18
CA ALA A 75 -11.33 3.12 9.44
C ALA A 75 -10.26 2.35 10.23
N GLN A 76 -10.37 1.01 10.24
CA GLN A 76 -9.47 0.15 11.01
C GLN A 76 -8.35 -0.43 10.16
N ALA A 77 -8.58 -0.59 8.86
CA ALA A 77 -7.60 -1.12 7.94
C ALA A 77 -7.70 -0.45 6.58
N VAL A 78 -6.56 -0.35 5.91
CA VAL A 78 -6.44 0.13 4.52
C VAL A 78 -5.89 -0.98 3.65
N VAL A 79 -6.33 -1.00 2.40
CA VAL A 79 -5.79 -1.87 1.35
C VAL A 79 -4.93 -1.00 0.44
N LEU A 80 -3.66 -1.38 0.34
CA LEU A 80 -2.64 -0.65 -0.41
C LEU A 80 -2.08 -1.55 -1.50
N ASN A 81 -1.89 -1.01 -2.71
CA ASN A 81 -0.93 -1.58 -3.65
C ASN A 81 0.42 -0.92 -3.39
N VAL A 82 1.40 -1.67 -2.89
CA VAL A 82 2.73 -1.16 -2.55
C VAL A 82 3.74 -1.67 -3.57
N THR A 83 4.48 -0.76 -4.19
CA THR A 83 5.53 -1.11 -5.17
C THR A 83 6.88 -0.60 -4.69
N GLY A 84 7.84 -1.52 -4.58
CA GLY A 84 9.25 -1.16 -4.46
C GLY A 84 9.88 -1.02 -5.85
N VAL A 85 10.65 0.03 -6.08
CA VAL A 85 11.28 0.35 -7.37
C VAL A 85 12.77 0.58 -7.18
N SER A 86 13.58 0.04 -8.10
CA SER A 86 15.03 0.25 -8.17
C SER A 86 15.73 0.06 -6.82
N ALA A 87 15.54 -1.11 -6.20
CA ALA A 87 16.14 -1.44 -4.91
C ALA A 87 17.67 -1.33 -4.96
N THR A 88 18.28 -0.74 -3.93
CA THR A 88 19.74 -0.55 -3.87
C THR A 88 20.50 -1.87 -3.72
N LYS A 89 19.94 -2.83 -2.96
CA LYS A 89 20.40 -4.22 -2.83
C LYS A 89 19.19 -5.14 -2.63
N THR A 90 19.42 -6.46 -2.73
CA THR A 90 18.40 -7.45 -2.41
C THR A 90 17.93 -7.30 -0.96
N GLY A 91 16.62 -7.17 -0.77
CA GLY A 91 16.01 -6.88 0.53
C GLY A 91 14.50 -6.98 0.48
N HIS A 92 13.82 -6.32 1.40
CA HIS A 92 12.37 -6.35 1.50
C HIS A 92 11.78 -5.05 2.04
N VAL A 93 10.47 -4.93 1.91
CA VAL A 93 9.66 -3.88 2.54
C VAL A 93 8.66 -4.54 3.50
N THR A 94 8.48 -3.95 4.66
CA THR A 94 7.47 -4.33 5.66
C THR A 94 6.51 -3.17 5.86
N VAL A 95 5.21 -3.44 5.79
CA VAL A 95 4.13 -2.47 5.87
C VAL A 95 3.27 -2.79 7.09
N TYR A 96 3.07 -1.82 7.97
CA TYR A 96 2.46 -2.04 9.28
C TYR A 96 1.81 -0.76 9.84
N PRO A 97 0.90 -0.86 10.82
CA PRO A 97 0.31 0.32 11.45
C PRO A 97 1.39 1.13 12.18
N CYS A 98 1.50 2.43 11.90
CA CYS A 98 2.45 3.26 12.65
C CYS A 98 2.15 3.29 14.15
N GLY A 99 3.20 3.38 14.97
CA GLY A 99 3.09 3.28 16.43
C GLY A 99 3.00 1.85 16.98
N SER A 100 2.93 0.83 16.11
CA SER A 100 3.11 -0.58 16.49
C SER A 100 4.58 -1.03 16.33
N GLN A 101 4.94 -2.13 16.98
CA GLN A 101 6.26 -2.74 16.77
C GLN A 101 6.35 -3.26 15.33
N GLN A 102 7.42 -2.90 14.61
CA GLN A 102 7.69 -3.40 13.27
C GLN A 102 7.68 -4.95 13.27
N PRO A 103 6.83 -5.60 12.44
CA PRO A 103 6.84 -7.05 12.29
C PRO A 103 8.14 -7.56 11.65
N ASN A 104 8.50 -8.81 11.94
CA ASN A 104 9.60 -9.50 11.25
C ASN A 104 9.22 -9.98 9.84
N ALA A 105 7.93 -9.96 9.49
CA ALA A 105 7.44 -10.42 8.20
C ALA A 105 7.65 -9.35 7.11
N SER A 106 7.97 -9.79 5.89
CA SER A 106 7.99 -8.92 4.71
C SER A 106 6.64 -8.93 3.98
N ASN A 107 6.31 -7.82 3.31
CA ASN A 107 5.19 -7.74 2.39
C ASN A 107 5.64 -7.87 0.95
N LEU A 108 6.80 -7.35 0.58
CA LEU A 108 7.41 -7.63 -0.73
C LEU A 108 8.91 -7.80 -0.60
N ASN A 109 9.47 -8.68 -1.43
CA ASN A 109 10.90 -8.95 -1.52
C ASN A 109 11.42 -8.40 -2.84
N LEU A 110 12.55 -7.71 -2.81
CA LEU A 110 13.13 -7.02 -3.96
C LEU A 110 14.52 -7.60 -4.22
N ASP A 111 14.80 -7.88 -5.48
CA ASP A 111 16.18 -8.07 -5.94
C ASP A 111 16.83 -6.72 -6.20
N GLN A 112 18.17 -6.66 -6.18
CA GLN A 112 18.90 -5.44 -6.56
C GLN A 112 18.45 -4.93 -7.93
N GLY A 113 18.14 -3.63 -8.01
CA GLY A 113 17.62 -2.96 -9.20
C GLY A 113 16.18 -3.32 -9.58
N GLY A 114 15.57 -4.29 -8.88
CA GLY A 114 14.26 -4.83 -9.19
C GLY A 114 13.11 -3.86 -8.90
N THR A 115 11.99 -4.13 -9.56
CA THR A 115 10.70 -3.49 -9.32
C THR A 115 9.67 -4.57 -9.06
N ARG A 116 9.00 -4.54 -7.91
CA ARG A 116 7.95 -5.52 -7.57
C ARG A 116 6.79 -4.84 -6.84
N PRO A 117 5.54 -5.04 -7.28
CA PRO A 117 4.36 -4.70 -6.51
C PRO A 117 3.93 -5.84 -5.59
N ASN A 118 3.22 -5.51 -4.51
CA ASN A 118 2.37 -6.44 -3.78
C ASN A 118 1.16 -5.71 -3.17
N LEU A 119 0.00 -6.38 -3.16
CA LEU A 119 -1.18 -5.90 -2.44
C LEU A 119 -1.02 -6.18 -0.95
N VAL A 120 -1.32 -5.19 -0.12
CA VAL A 120 -1.19 -5.25 1.34
C VAL A 120 -2.51 -4.84 1.97
N ILE A 121 -2.96 -5.62 2.95
CA ILE A 121 -4.00 -5.21 3.90
C ILE A 121 -3.29 -4.99 5.24
N THR A 122 -3.42 -3.80 5.80
CA THR A 122 -2.78 -3.46 7.08
C THR A 122 -3.70 -2.61 7.93
N GLY A 123 -3.55 -2.72 9.24
CA GLY A 123 -4.24 -1.85 10.17
C GLY A 123 -3.77 -0.40 10.03
N ILE A 124 -4.61 0.54 10.45
CA ILE A 124 -4.28 1.97 10.47
C ILE A 124 -3.73 2.30 11.86
N GLY A 125 -2.56 2.93 11.89
CA GLY A 125 -1.82 3.26 13.10
C GLY A 125 -2.18 4.61 13.71
N VAL A 126 -1.37 5.02 14.69
CA VAL A 126 -1.54 6.30 15.40
C VAL A 126 -1.58 7.47 14.41
N GLY A 127 -2.57 8.36 14.58
CA GLY A 127 -2.73 9.54 13.75
C GLY A 127 -3.15 9.24 12.31
N GLY A 128 -3.79 8.10 12.06
CA GLY A 128 -4.29 7.74 10.73
C GLY A 128 -3.20 7.32 9.76
N LYS A 129 -2.10 6.72 10.27
CA LYS A 129 -0.87 6.49 9.48
C LYS A 129 -0.53 5.03 9.26
N VAL A 130 0.12 4.75 8.14
CA VAL A 130 0.76 3.46 7.83
C VAL A 130 2.26 3.65 7.65
N CYS A 131 3.04 2.69 8.15
CA CYS A 131 4.50 2.72 8.16
C CYS A 131 5.06 1.70 7.19
N LEU A 132 5.99 2.13 6.34
CA LEU A 132 6.69 1.31 5.34
C LEU A 132 8.19 1.29 5.67
N TYR A 133 8.63 0.19 6.28
CA TYR A 133 10.05 -0.06 6.56
C TYR A 133 10.77 -0.62 5.33
N THR A 134 11.98 -0.12 5.05
CA THR A 134 12.80 -0.53 3.91
C THR A 134 14.11 -1.17 4.36
N HIS A 135 14.34 -2.44 4.02
CA HIS A 135 15.49 -3.19 4.52
C HIS A 135 16.84 -2.72 3.96
N GLU A 136 17.01 -2.57 2.64
CA GLU A 136 18.29 -2.16 2.01
C GLU A 136 18.25 -0.82 1.24
N GLY A 137 17.04 -0.31 0.99
CA GLY A 137 16.76 0.92 0.23
C GLY A 137 16.03 0.64 -1.09
N ALA A 138 15.02 1.44 -1.39
CA ALA A 138 14.19 1.33 -2.59
C ALA A 138 13.36 2.61 -2.72
N ASP A 139 12.97 2.96 -3.94
CA ASP A 139 11.87 3.89 -4.10
C ASP A 139 10.56 3.16 -3.76
N LEU A 140 9.63 3.88 -3.14
CA LEU A 140 8.34 3.34 -2.72
C LEU A 140 7.21 4.08 -3.43
N ILE A 141 6.25 3.30 -3.91
CA ILE A 141 4.96 3.78 -4.40
C ILE A 141 3.89 3.10 -3.56
N ALA A 142 2.89 3.85 -3.10
CA ALA A 142 1.72 3.30 -2.45
C ALA A 142 0.44 3.93 -3.01
N ASP A 143 -0.45 3.09 -3.52
CA ASP A 143 -1.77 3.48 -3.97
C ASP A 143 -2.83 2.90 -3.01
N VAL A 144 -3.75 3.73 -2.52
CA VAL A 144 -4.92 3.29 -1.74
C VAL A 144 -5.96 2.72 -2.70
N VAL A 145 -6.42 1.49 -2.47
CA VAL A 145 -7.41 0.82 -3.33
C VAL A 145 -8.71 0.45 -2.62
N GLY A 146 -8.72 0.55 -1.29
CA GLY A 146 -9.93 0.42 -0.47
C GLY A 146 -9.61 0.43 1.02
N TRP A 147 -10.64 0.29 1.85
CA TRP A 147 -10.52 0.32 3.31
C TRP A 147 -11.64 -0.47 4.00
N TYR A 148 -11.47 -0.72 5.30
CA TYR A 148 -12.45 -1.36 6.16
C TYR A 148 -12.82 -0.45 7.34
N PRO A 149 -14.12 -0.23 7.62
CA PRO A 149 -14.59 0.52 8.78
C PRO A 149 -14.31 -0.23 10.09
N ALA A 150 -14.54 0.46 11.20
CA ALA A 150 -14.74 -0.19 12.48
C ALA A 150 -15.86 -1.24 12.40
N PRO A 151 -15.72 -2.40 13.08
CA PRO A 151 -16.84 -3.30 13.27
C PRO A 151 -18.01 -2.53 13.90
N VAL A 152 -19.20 -2.67 13.32
CA VAL A 152 -20.41 -2.17 13.98
C VAL A 152 -20.57 -3.02 15.24
N ALA A 153 -20.61 -2.37 16.41
CA ALA A 153 -20.89 -3.08 17.66
C ALA A 153 -22.24 -3.83 17.53
N PRO A 154 -22.34 -5.06 18.05
CA PRO A 154 -23.55 -5.87 17.97
C PRO A 154 -24.74 -5.23 18.70
#